data_AF-A0A972KVL9-F1
#
_entry.id   AF-A0A972KVL9-F1
#
_cell.length_a   1.000
_cell.length_b   1.000
_cell.length_c   1.000
_cell.angle_alpha   90.00
_cell.angle_beta   90.00
_cell.angle_gamma   90.00
#
_symmetry.space_group_name_H-M   'P 1'
#
loop_
_entity.id
_entity.type
_entity.pdbx_description
1 polymer ?
#
loop_
_entity_poly.entity_id
_entity_poly.type
_entity_poly.pdbx_seq_one_letter_code
_entity_poly.pdbx_strand_id
1 'polypeptide(L)'
;NKLMKYQYWGFAVILSLMLVLGKADATAASDSFVSVADLKAELKSKNIDHIIKVMNRVKQMSYQGQILTFLHDLWDEQEVKYPDLPWETIRVDVIKLEIADILLQANANGKIKIDREKFHKFILELIDSADIDVVRNAIIALSIIDDEKDVDKIFFIAKRQLKGTFRASVLTLSKMCNPAAGRALDRLEDHVTKSDRKSFITKTRDSMATFKERTGWCKSN
;
A
#
# COMPACT_ATOMS: atom_id res chain seq x y z
N ASN A 1 -90.63 7.26 -22.80
CA ASN A 1 -90.03 7.45 -24.13
C ASN A 1 -88.77 6.59 -24.28
N LYS A 2 -88.77 5.76 -25.34
CA LYS A 2 -87.66 5.27 -26.19
C LYS A 2 -86.23 5.35 -25.62
N LEU A 3 -85.54 4.22 -25.40
CA LEU A 3 -84.83 3.39 -26.41
C LEU A 3 -83.68 4.12 -27.14
N MET A 4 -82.42 3.69 -26.91
CA MET A 4 -81.62 2.91 -27.87
C MET A 4 -80.23 2.49 -27.31
N LYS A 5 -79.68 1.39 -27.83
CA LYS A 5 -78.31 0.88 -27.61
C LYS A 5 -77.42 1.15 -28.84
N TYR A 6 -76.14 1.47 -28.64
CA TYR A 6 -74.95 1.19 -29.50
C TYR A 6 -73.68 1.41 -28.63
N GLN A 7 -72.59 0.62 -28.59
CA GLN A 7 -72.17 -0.66 -29.21
C GLN A 7 -71.47 -0.66 -30.59
N TYR A 8 -70.25 -0.09 -30.67
CA TYR A 8 -69.12 -0.49 -31.57
C TYR A 8 -67.81 0.00 -30.91
N TRP A 9 -66.88 -0.87 -30.49
CA TRP A 9 -65.75 -1.47 -31.26
C TRP A 9 -64.58 -0.53 -31.60
N GLY A 10 -63.43 -0.81 -30.96
CA GLY A 10 -62.16 -1.03 -31.65
C GLY A 10 -61.42 0.17 -32.23
N PHE A 11 -60.42 0.68 -31.50
CA PHE A 11 -59.18 1.18 -32.10
C PHE A 11 -57.97 0.67 -31.32
N ALA A 12 -57.08 -0.03 -32.01
CA ALA A 12 -55.76 -0.38 -31.50
C ALA A 12 -54.85 0.85 -31.61
N VAL A 13 -54.12 1.17 -30.54
CA VAL A 13 -52.97 2.08 -30.60
C VAL A 13 -51.75 1.32 -30.11
N ILE A 14 -50.81 1.10 -31.04
CA ILE A 14 -49.55 0.41 -30.81
C ILE A 14 -48.66 1.34 -29.97
N LEU A 15 -48.52 1.05 -28.68
CA LEU A 15 -47.53 1.74 -27.84
C LEU A 15 -46.18 1.07 -28.03
N SER A 16 -45.32 1.70 -28.83
CA SER A 16 -43.97 1.23 -29.12
C SER A 16 -43.11 1.31 -27.85
N LEU A 17 -43.01 0.20 -27.12
CA LEU A 17 -42.09 0.07 -26.00
C LEU A 17 -40.66 -0.08 -26.55
N MET A 18 -40.01 1.05 -26.83
CA MET A 18 -38.57 1.06 -27.11
C MET A 18 -37.83 0.56 -25.87
N LEU A 19 -37.46 -0.72 -25.91
CA LEU A 19 -36.38 -1.29 -25.11
C LEU A 19 -35.09 -0.54 -25.43
N VAL A 20 -34.89 0.59 -24.76
CA VAL A 20 -33.56 1.12 -24.50
C VAL A 20 -32.90 0.13 -23.56
N LEU A 21 -32.38 -0.95 -24.14
CA LEU A 21 -31.32 -1.75 -23.57
C LEU A 21 -30.12 -0.82 -23.44
N GLY A 22 -30.11 -0.03 -22.37
CA GLY A 22 -28.92 0.61 -21.88
C GLY A 22 -27.90 -0.52 -21.71
N LYS A 23 -26.90 -0.54 -22.60
CA LYS A 23 -25.72 -1.33 -22.36
C LYS A 23 -25.18 -0.82 -21.04
N ALA A 24 -25.40 -1.60 -19.99
CA ALA A 24 -24.52 -1.55 -18.85
C ALA A 24 -23.16 -1.97 -19.41
N ASP A 25 -22.37 -0.97 -19.81
CA ASP A 25 -20.94 -1.13 -19.95
C ASP A 25 -20.43 -1.44 -18.55
N ALA A 26 -20.52 -2.75 -18.23
CA ALA A 26 -19.75 -3.41 -17.22
C ALA A 26 -18.29 -3.28 -17.66
N THR A 27 -17.77 -2.07 -17.46
CA THR A 27 -16.39 -1.81 -17.12
C THR A 27 -16.16 -2.54 -15.80
N ALA A 28 -16.05 -3.87 -15.91
CA ALA A 28 -15.30 -4.65 -14.97
C ALA A 28 -13.95 -3.94 -14.89
N ALA A 29 -13.71 -3.27 -13.76
CA ALA A 29 -12.41 -2.76 -13.45
C ALA A 29 -11.48 -3.97 -13.58
N SER A 30 -10.64 -3.98 -14.61
CA SER A 30 -9.68 -5.06 -14.80
C SER A 30 -8.65 -4.87 -13.71
N ASP A 31 -8.94 -5.42 -12.53
CA ASP A 31 -8.03 -5.47 -11.38
C ASP A 31 -6.73 -6.04 -11.92
N SER A 32 -5.75 -5.15 -12.05
CA SER A 32 -4.69 -5.31 -13.03
C SER A 32 -3.63 -6.28 -12.52
N PHE A 33 -3.99 -7.56 -12.52
CA PHE A 33 -3.18 -8.68 -12.07
C PHE A 33 -1.77 -8.59 -12.68
N VAL A 34 -0.76 -8.71 -11.82
CA VAL A 34 0.65 -8.72 -12.21
C VAL A 34 1.13 -10.16 -12.08
N SER A 35 1.45 -10.79 -13.21
CA SER A 35 2.06 -12.11 -13.23
C SER A 35 3.57 -12.04 -12.96
N VAL A 36 4.18 -13.20 -12.68
CA VAL A 36 5.64 -13.32 -12.60
C VAL A 36 6.30 -12.93 -13.92
N ALA A 37 5.66 -13.18 -15.07
CA ALA A 37 6.19 -12.79 -16.37
C ALA A 37 6.23 -11.26 -16.54
N ASP A 38 5.18 -10.56 -16.11
CA ASP A 38 5.10 -9.09 -16.18
C ASP A 38 6.20 -8.45 -15.33
N LEU A 39 6.33 -8.86 -14.05
CA LEU A 39 7.37 -8.32 -13.17
C LEU A 39 8.78 -8.64 -13.69
N LYS A 40 9.01 -9.84 -14.27
CA LYS A 40 10.29 -10.18 -14.91
C LYS A 40 10.60 -9.29 -16.12
N ALA A 41 9.61 -8.97 -16.95
CA ALA A 41 9.79 -8.09 -18.10
C ALA A 41 10.16 -6.66 -17.66
N GLU A 42 9.47 -6.14 -16.63
CA GLU A 42 9.73 -4.81 -16.07
C GLU A 42 11.09 -4.74 -15.38
N LEU A 43 11.49 -5.76 -14.61
CA LEU A 43 12.84 -5.86 -14.04
C LEU A 43 13.91 -5.80 -15.15
N LYS A 44 13.74 -6.56 -16.24
CA LYS A 44 14.65 -6.57 -17.39
C LYS A 44 14.74 -5.23 -18.14
N SER A 45 13.74 -4.36 -18.02
CA SER A 45 13.81 -3.00 -18.58
C SER A 45 14.85 -2.11 -17.88
N LYS A 46 15.22 -2.46 -16.64
CA LYS A 46 16.07 -1.68 -15.72
C LYS A 46 15.54 -0.28 -15.39
N ASN A 47 14.30 0.04 -15.76
CA ASN A 47 13.65 1.31 -15.45
C ASN A 47 13.05 1.24 -14.03
N ILE A 48 13.75 1.88 -13.08
CA ILE A 48 13.41 1.90 -11.65
C ILE A 48 11.97 2.37 -11.41
N ASP A 49 11.54 3.46 -12.05
CA ASP A 49 10.19 4.02 -11.87
C ASP A 49 9.09 3.05 -12.34
N HIS A 50 9.34 2.34 -13.45
CA HIS A 50 8.41 1.34 -13.97
C HIS A 50 8.34 0.11 -13.07
N ILE A 51 9.48 -0.38 -12.58
CA ILE A 51 9.56 -1.48 -11.62
C ILE A 51 8.78 -1.14 -10.34
N ILE A 52 9.01 0.05 -9.76
CA ILE A 52 8.30 0.55 -8.57
C ILE A 52 6.79 0.66 -8.86
N LYS A 53 6.38 1.16 -10.04
CA LYS A 53 4.96 1.24 -10.42
C LYS A 53 4.30 -0.14 -10.49
N VAL A 54 5.00 -1.15 -10.98
CA VAL A 54 4.49 -2.53 -11.06
C VAL A 54 4.49 -3.21 -9.69
N MET A 55 5.51 -3.00 -8.86
CA MET A 55 5.54 -3.45 -7.46
C MET A 55 4.39 -2.83 -6.64
N ASN A 56 4.06 -1.55 -6.85
CA ASN A 56 2.89 -0.93 -6.22
C ASN A 56 1.55 -1.53 -6.69
N ARG A 57 1.45 -2.02 -7.93
CA ARG A 57 0.30 -2.83 -8.36
C ARG A 57 0.24 -4.18 -7.64
N VAL A 58 1.38 -4.84 -7.42
CA VAL A 58 1.47 -6.10 -6.64
C VAL A 58 0.98 -5.92 -5.19
N LYS A 59 1.23 -4.76 -4.57
CA LYS A 59 0.70 -4.42 -3.23
C LYS A 59 -0.82 -4.30 -3.19
N GLN A 60 -1.45 -3.90 -4.30
CA GLN A 60 -2.89 -3.70 -4.43
C GLN A 60 -3.66 -4.98 -4.79
N MET A 61 -2.97 -6.05 -5.20
CA MET A 61 -3.59 -7.32 -5.56
C MET A 61 -4.13 -8.09 -4.34
N SER A 62 -5.39 -8.50 -4.41
CA SER A 62 -6.03 -9.38 -3.42
C SER A 62 -5.34 -10.75 -3.35
N TYR A 63 -5.25 -11.42 -4.49
CA TYR A 63 -4.50 -12.66 -4.68
C TYR A 63 -3.11 -12.38 -5.27
N GLN A 64 -2.07 -12.75 -4.52
CA GLN A 64 -0.67 -12.55 -4.91
C GLN A 64 -0.01 -13.85 -5.39
N GLY A 65 -0.46 -15.02 -4.92
CA GLY A 65 -0.08 -16.32 -5.47
C GLY A 65 1.44 -16.52 -5.66
N GLN A 66 1.83 -16.91 -6.87
CA GLN A 66 3.24 -17.18 -7.23
C GLN A 66 4.16 -15.94 -7.19
N ILE A 67 3.62 -14.71 -7.18
CA ILE A 67 4.46 -13.50 -7.13
C ILE A 67 5.22 -13.40 -5.80
N LEU A 68 4.64 -13.91 -4.69
CA LEU A 68 5.29 -13.88 -3.37
C LEU A 68 6.47 -14.85 -3.32
N THR A 69 6.35 -16.04 -3.89
CA THR A 69 7.48 -16.98 -4.03
C THR A 69 8.59 -16.35 -4.88
N PHE A 70 8.24 -15.75 -6.02
CA PHE A 70 9.22 -15.09 -6.87
C PHE A 70 9.92 -13.93 -6.17
N LEU A 71 9.18 -13.07 -5.46
CA LEU A 71 9.76 -11.97 -4.67
C LEU A 71 10.67 -12.48 -3.54
N HIS A 72 10.34 -13.61 -2.90
CA HIS A 72 11.20 -14.26 -1.91
C HIS A 72 12.50 -14.78 -2.53
N ASP A 73 12.44 -15.35 -3.74
CA ASP A 73 13.65 -15.75 -4.49
C ASP A 73 14.53 -14.54 -4.87
N LEU A 74 13.95 -13.37 -5.16
CA LEU A 74 14.68 -12.12 -5.40
C LEU A 74 15.28 -11.54 -4.11
N TRP A 75 14.60 -11.72 -2.98
CA TRP A 75 15.13 -11.35 -1.67
C TRP A 75 16.35 -12.20 -1.31
N ASP A 76 16.27 -13.52 -1.47
CA ASP A 76 17.33 -14.49 -1.17
C ASP A 76 18.43 -14.56 -2.26
N GLU A 77 18.35 -13.74 -3.30
CA GLU A 77 19.34 -13.65 -4.39
C GLU A 77 19.62 -14.99 -5.10
N GLN A 78 18.54 -15.68 -5.48
CA GLN A 78 18.57 -16.97 -6.19
C GLN A 78 19.04 -16.83 -7.65
N GLU A 79 20.25 -16.31 -7.89
CA GLU A 79 20.80 -16.02 -9.23
C GLU A 79 20.83 -17.26 -10.12
N VAL A 80 21.19 -18.42 -9.56
CA VAL A 80 21.22 -19.71 -10.28
C VAL A 80 19.84 -20.11 -10.82
N LYS A 81 18.76 -19.71 -10.12
CA LYS A 81 17.37 -19.98 -10.52
C LYS A 81 16.89 -19.02 -11.60
N TYR A 82 17.40 -17.78 -11.62
CA TYR A 82 17.04 -16.73 -12.56
C TYR A 82 18.29 -16.01 -13.11
N PRO A 83 19.13 -16.69 -13.91
CA PRO A 83 20.39 -16.14 -14.41
C PRO A 83 20.20 -15.04 -15.47
N ASP A 84 18.97 -14.84 -15.94
CA ASP A 84 18.58 -13.89 -16.98
C ASP A 84 18.04 -12.55 -16.43
N LEU A 85 18.06 -12.35 -15.10
CA LEU A 85 17.61 -11.13 -14.46
C LEU A 85 18.77 -10.14 -14.19
N PRO A 86 18.51 -8.82 -14.23
CA PRO A 86 19.50 -7.80 -13.91
C PRO A 86 19.65 -7.67 -12.38
N TRP A 87 20.47 -8.55 -11.81
CA TRP A 87 20.72 -8.60 -10.37
C TRP A 87 21.34 -7.32 -9.82
N GLU A 88 22.07 -6.56 -10.63
CA GLU A 88 22.54 -5.21 -10.31
C GLU A 88 21.39 -4.21 -10.11
N THR A 89 20.26 -4.37 -10.82
CA THR A 89 19.06 -3.55 -10.64
C THR A 89 18.24 -4.02 -9.43
N ILE A 90 18.14 -5.34 -9.23
CA ILE A 90 17.40 -5.94 -8.09
C ILE A 90 18.04 -5.58 -6.74
N ARG A 91 19.37 -5.41 -6.71
CA ARG A 91 20.14 -5.01 -5.52
C ARG A 91 20.10 -3.51 -5.19
N VAL A 92 19.55 -2.66 -6.06
CA VAL A 92 19.41 -1.23 -5.75
C VAL A 92 18.48 -1.06 -4.54
N ASP A 93 18.91 -0.30 -3.53
CA ASP A 93 18.23 -0.14 -2.24
C ASP A 93 16.72 0.07 -2.38
N VAL A 94 16.29 0.97 -3.27
CA VAL A 94 14.86 1.26 -3.47
C VAL A 94 14.08 0.04 -3.99
N ILE A 95 14.66 -0.77 -4.88
CA ILE A 95 14.03 -2.00 -5.41
C ILE A 95 14.00 -3.09 -4.34
N LYS A 96 15.12 -3.30 -3.64
CA LYS A 96 15.21 -4.30 -2.56
C LYS A 96 14.29 -3.95 -1.38
N LEU A 97 14.08 -2.66 -1.12
CA LEU A 97 13.14 -2.14 -0.13
C LEU A 97 11.67 -2.28 -0.55
N GLU A 98 11.33 -2.12 -1.83
CA GLU A 98 9.98 -2.43 -2.34
C GLU A 98 9.66 -3.93 -2.26
N ILE A 99 10.66 -4.80 -2.51
CA ILE A 99 10.55 -6.26 -2.27
C ILE A 99 10.32 -6.52 -0.77
N ALA A 100 11.08 -5.86 0.11
CA ALA A 100 10.92 -5.98 1.57
C ALA A 100 9.52 -5.57 2.03
N ASP A 101 9.00 -4.43 1.58
CA ASP A 101 7.67 -3.91 1.92
C ASP A 101 6.55 -4.91 1.53
N ILE A 102 6.62 -5.49 0.32
CA ILE A 102 5.64 -6.50 -0.12
C ILE A 102 5.72 -7.76 0.74
N LEU A 103 6.93 -8.27 1.02
CA LEU A 103 7.11 -9.51 1.78
C LEU A 103 6.74 -9.34 3.25
N LEU A 104 7.11 -8.22 3.89
CA LEU A 104 6.69 -7.86 5.24
C LEU A 104 5.17 -7.75 5.33
N GLN A 105 4.52 -7.03 4.41
CA GLN A 105 3.07 -6.90 4.41
C GLN A 105 2.37 -8.24 4.15
N ALA A 106 2.93 -9.11 3.30
CA ALA A 106 2.42 -10.46 3.08
C ALA A 106 2.59 -11.36 4.31
N ASN A 107 3.68 -11.21 5.08
CA ASN A 107 3.91 -11.91 6.33
C ASN A 107 2.97 -11.44 7.45
N ALA A 108 2.78 -10.12 7.62
CA ALA A 108 1.80 -9.57 8.57
C ALA A 108 0.37 -10.05 8.24
N ASN A 109 0.03 -10.14 6.95
CA ASN A 109 -1.25 -10.72 6.50
C ASN A 109 -1.32 -12.27 6.58
N GLY A 110 -0.34 -12.94 7.20
CA GLY A 110 -0.31 -14.40 7.37
C GLY A 110 -0.13 -15.22 6.07
N LYS A 111 0.17 -14.58 4.93
CA LYS A 111 0.27 -15.25 3.62
C LYS A 111 1.57 -16.03 3.43
N ILE A 112 2.66 -15.61 4.08
CA ILE A 112 4.00 -16.22 4.01
C ILE A 112 4.70 -16.17 5.38
N LYS A 113 5.74 -16.99 5.55
CA LYS A 113 6.69 -16.90 6.66
C LYS A 113 8.01 -16.32 6.13
N ILE A 114 8.58 -15.38 6.86
CA ILE A 114 9.90 -14.77 6.58
C ILE A 114 10.69 -14.58 7.88
N ASP A 115 11.99 -14.43 7.75
CA ASP A 115 12.90 -14.08 8.84
C ASP A 115 12.88 -12.55 9.08
N ARG A 116 11.91 -12.06 9.86
CA ARG A 116 11.66 -10.62 10.08
C ARG A 116 12.90 -9.83 10.50
N GLU A 117 13.81 -10.41 11.27
CA GLU A 117 15.04 -9.77 11.75
C GLU A 117 15.97 -9.37 10.60
N LYS A 118 16.06 -10.19 9.53
CA LYS A 118 16.86 -9.84 8.33
C LYS A 118 16.30 -8.63 7.60
N PHE A 119 14.98 -8.56 7.44
CA PHE A 119 14.30 -7.42 6.82
C PHE A 119 14.45 -6.17 7.67
N HIS A 120 14.27 -6.30 9.00
CA HIS A 120 14.42 -5.21 9.96
C HIS A 120 15.83 -4.61 9.94
N LYS A 121 16.87 -5.46 10.01
CA LYS A 121 18.26 -5.02 9.92
C LYS A 121 18.53 -4.23 8.63
N PHE A 122 18.14 -4.78 7.47
CA PHE A 122 18.29 -4.11 6.18
C PHE A 122 17.62 -2.72 6.16
N ILE A 123 16.37 -2.63 6.62
CA ILE A 123 15.63 -1.36 6.67
C ILE A 123 16.28 -0.36 7.65
N LEU A 124 16.82 -0.83 8.78
CA LEU A 124 17.51 0.01 9.77
C LEU A 124 18.87 0.55 9.30
N GLU A 125 19.50 -0.08 8.30
CA GLU A 125 20.70 0.42 7.63
C GLU A 125 20.32 1.56 6.64
N LEU A 126 19.17 1.47 5.97
CA LEU A 126 18.73 2.44 4.96
C LEU A 126 18.20 3.77 5.51
N ILE A 127 17.77 3.85 6.76
CA ILE A 127 17.25 5.11 7.36
C ILE A 127 18.32 6.18 7.61
N ASP A 128 19.61 5.84 7.48
CA ASP A 128 20.73 6.78 7.50
C ASP A 128 21.33 7.02 6.08
N SER A 129 20.64 6.57 5.02
CA SER A 129 21.04 6.78 3.62
C SER A 129 21.07 8.28 3.23
N ALA A 130 21.92 8.61 2.24
CA ALA A 130 21.96 9.94 1.65
C ALA A 130 20.74 10.24 0.75
N ASP A 131 20.05 9.21 0.26
CA ASP A 131 18.83 9.34 -0.54
C ASP A 131 17.60 9.50 0.37
N ILE A 132 16.96 10.68 0.30
CA ILE A 132 15.79 11.04 1.10
C ILE A 132 14.58 10.16 0.80
N ASP A 133 14.41 9.68 -0.44
CA ASP A 133 13.29 8.83 -0.82
C ASP A 133 13.50 7.38 -0.34
N VAL A 134 14.74 6.89 -0.34
CA VAL A 134 15.11 5.63 0.33
C VAL A 134 14.86 5.72 1.84
N VAL A 135 15.37 6.77 2.52
CA VAL A 135 15.13 6.98 3.97
C VAL A 135 13.63 7.07 4.28
N ARG A 136 12.86 7.80 3.46
CA ARG A 136 11.41 7.96 3.62
C ARG A 136 10.69 6.62 3.52
N ASN A 137 11.02 5.81 2.51
CA ASN A 137 10.39 4.51 2.30
C ASN A 137 10.80 3.52 3.41
N ALA A 138 12.05 3.56 3.88
CA ALA A 138 12.55 2.71 4.96
C ALA A 138 11.81 3.00 6.27
N ILE A 139 11.63 4.28 6.62
CA ILE A 139 10.82 4.70 7.77
C ILE A 139 9.37 4.19 7.65
N ILE A 140 8.78 4.15 6.46
CA ILE A 140 7.42 3.63 6.26
C ILE A 140 7.38 2.11 6.49
N ALA A 141 8.35 1.36 5.97
CA ALA A 141 8.42 -0.11 6.13
C ALA A 141 8.54 -0.55 7.61
N LEU A 142 9.22 0.23 8.47
CA LEU A 142 9.28 -0.02 9.92
C LEU A 142 7.88 -0.07 10.58
N SER A 143 6.86 0.59 10.03
CA SER A 143 5.49 0.50 10.56
C SER A 143 4.81 -0.86 10.39
N ILE A 144 5.36 -1.73 9.54
CA ILE A 144 4.90 -3.12 9.37
C ILE A 144 5.61 -4.06 10.35
N ILE A 145 6.84 -3.72 10.74
CA ILE A 145 7.63 -4.46 11.74
C ILE A 145 7.13 -4.15 13.15
N ASP A 146 6.77 -2.89 13.43
CA ASP A 146 6.17 -2.43 14.70
C ASP A 146 7.00 -2.72 15.96
N ASP A 147 8.34 -2.75 15.84
CA ASP A 147 9.22 -2.90 17.01
C ASP A 147 9.27 -1.59 17.82
N GLU A 148 8.97 -1.68 19.12
CA GLU A 148 9.06 -0.55 20.07
C GLU A 148 10.48 0.05 20.12
N LYS A 149 11.53 -0.74 19.83
CA LYS A 149 12.93 -0.27 19.77
C LYS A 149 13.17 0.82 18.71
N ASP A 150 12.40 0.83 17.62
CA ASP A 150 12.58 1.78 16.52
C ASP A 150 12.02 3.17 16.82
N VAL A 151 11.08 3.25 17.78
CA VAL A 151 10.24 4.42 18.04
C VAL A 151 11.07 5.67 18.32
N ASP A 152 12.11 5.59 19.16
CA ASP A 152 12.95 6.76 19.47
C ASP A 152 13.83 7.19 18.28
N LYS A 153 14.27 6.27 17.40
CA LYS A 153 15.00 6.63 16.17
C LYS A 153 14.07 7.33 15.17
N ILE A 154 12.85 6.82 14.99
CA ILE A 154 11.82 7.45 14.14
C ILE A 154 11.42 8.83 14.71
N PHE A 155 11.22 8.94 16.02
CA PHE A 155 10.97 10.22 16.70
C PHE A 155 12.09 11.22 16.46
N PHE A 156 13.36 10.82 16.57
CA PHE A 156 14.49 11.71 16.37
C PHE A 156 14.56 12.22 14.91
N ILE A 157 14.27 11.35 13.93
CA ILE A 157 14.16 11.76 12.52
C ILE A 157 13.00 12.77 12.32
N ALA A 158 11.83 12.52 12.94
CA ALA A 158 10.71 13.46 12.92
C ALA A 158 11.09 14.82 13.54
N LYS A 159 11.82 14.81 14.67
CA LYS A 159 12.28 15.99 15.39
C LYS A 159 13.19 16.89 14.54
N ARG A 160 14.04 16.31 13.68
CA ARG A 160 14.86 17.03 12.68
C ARG A 160 14.03 17.79 11.65
N GLN A 161 12.73 17.47 11.51
CA GLN A 161 11.76 18.35 10.87
C GLN A 161 12.03 18.62 9.36
N LEU A 162 12.78 17.73 8.71
CA LEU A 162 13.17 17.82 7.30
C LEU A 162 11.99 17.57 6.34
N LYS A 163 12.05 18.18 5.15
CA LYS A 163 11.12 17.91 4.05
C LYS A 163 11.36 16.48 3.54
N GLY A 164 10.30 15.71 3.33
CA GLY A 164 10.38 14.28 2.98
C GLY A 164 10.15 13.38 4.20
N THR A 165 11.07 13.37 5.15
CA THR A 165 11.07 12.40 6.27
C THR A 165 10.10 12.73 7.41
N PHE A 166 9.78 14.01 7.68
CA PHE A 166 8.86 14.38 8.76
C PHE A 166 7.49 13.70 8.64
N ARG A 167 6.85 13.78 7.45
CA ARG A 167 5.52 13.20 7.23
C ARG A 167 5.52 11.68 7.28
N ALA A 168 6.55 11.05 6.73
CA ALA A 168 6.74 9.60 6.83
C ALA A 168 6.87 9.16 8.30
N SER A 169 7.72 9.83 9.08
CA SER A 169 7.93 9.49 10.50
C SER A 169 6.64 9.61 11.32
N VAL A 170 5.87 10.69 11.13
CA VAL A 170 4.56 10.86 11.78
C VAL A 170 3.56 9.78 11.34
N LEU A 171 3.51 9.44 10.06
CA LEU A 171 2.64 8.39 9.53
C LEU A 171 3.03 7.00 10.08
N THR A 172 4.32 6.70 10.16
CA THR A 172 4.87 5.46 10.71
C THR A 172 4.49 5.30 12.18
N LEU A 173 4.80 6.30 13.02
CA LEU A 173 4.42 6.29 14.43
C LEU A 173 2.90 6.22 14.62
N SER A 174 2.12 6.84 13.73
CA SER A 174 0.65 6.75 13.78
C SER A 174 0.13 5.36 13.42
N LYS A 175 0.84 4.61 12.56
CA LYS A 175 0.48 3.24 12.12
C LYS A 175 0.90 2.15 13.11
N MET A 176 2.07 2.29 13.74
CA MET A 176 2.60 1.38 14.78
C MET A 176 1.57 1.13 15.89
N CYS A 177 1.40 -0.11 16.35
CA CYS A 177 0.41 -0.50 17.35
C CYS A 177 0.96 -0.55 18.77
N ASN A 178 2.28 -0.48 18.94
CA ASN A 178 2.90 -0.36 20.26
C ASN A 178 2.55 0.99 20.94
N PRO A 179 2.35 1.04 22.27
CA PRO A 179 2.01 2.28 22.98
C PRO A 179 3.11 3.36 22.99
N ALA A 180 4.38 3.02 22.76
CA ALA A 180 5.45 4.02 22.71
C ALA A 180 5.33 4.94 21.50
N ALA A 181 4.88 4.42 20.35
CA ALA A 181 4.66 5.23 19.16
C ALA A 181 3.62 6.35 19.40
N GLY A 182 2.57 6.08 20.18
CA GLY A 182 1.63 7.10 20.66
C GLY A 182 2.33 8.18 21.51
N ARG A 183 3.04 7.77 22.57
CA ARG A 183 3.81 8.69 23.43
C ARG A 183 4.85 9.52 22.66
N ALA A 184 5.42 8.96 21.59
CA ALA A 184 6.36 9.65 20.71
C ALA A 184 5.68 10.72 19.83
N LEU A 185 4.43 10.50 19.40
CA LEU A 185 3.63 11.53 18.72
C LEU A 185 3.28 12.68 19.65
N ASP A 186 2.91 12.40 20.90
CA ASP A 186 2.60 13.44 21.89
C ASP A 186 3.84 14.31 22.17
N ARG A 187 4.99 13.67 22.47
CA ARG A 187 6.30 14.34 22.58
C ARG A 187 6.68 15.18 21.35
N LEU A 188 6.25 14.77 20.15
CA LEU A 188 6.53 15.47 18.90
C LEU A 188 5.58 16.65 18.68
N GLU A 189 4.30 16.51 19.05
CA GLU A 189 3.29 17.58 19.03
C GLU A 189 3.66 18.72 19.98
N ASP A 190 4.23 18.41 21.14
CA ASP A 190 4.79 19.40 22.07
C ASP A 190 6.02 20.12 21.49
N HIS A 191 6.91 19.39 20.81
CA HIS A 191 8.17 19.93 20.29
C HIS A 191 8.00 20.80 19.03
N VAL A 192 7.02 20.50 18.18
CA VAL A 192 6.82 21.17 16.89
C VAL A 192 6.14 22.52 17.08
N THR A 193 6.81 23.63 16.77
CA THR A 193 6.21 24.97 16.92
C THR A 193 5.29 25.40 15.77
N LYS A 194 5.44 24.81 14.58
CA LYS A 194 4.68 25.22 13.38
C LYS A 194 3.28 24.61 13.35
N SER A 195 2.27 25.46 13.19
CA SER A 195 0.85 25.08 13.27
C SER A 195 0.41 24.08 12.19
N ASP A 196 0.95 24.18 10.97
CA ASP A 196 0.70 23.24 9.87
C ASP A 196 1.16 21.82 10.23
N ARG A 197 2.31 21.72 10.92
CA ARG A 197 2.91 20.45 11.34
C ARG A 197 2.27 19.88 12.60
N LYS A 198 1.89 20.71 13.58
CA LYS A 198 1.00 20.28 14.69
C LYS A 198 -0.29 19.69 14.12
N SER A 199 -1.00 20.45 13.26
CA SER A 199 -2.24 19.99 12.64
C SER A 199 -2.07 18.69 11.85
N PHE A 200 -0.93 18.49 11.19
CA PHE A 200 -0.62 17.22 10.51
C PHE A 200 -0.44 16.06 11.50
N ILE A 201 0.24 16.26 12.63
CA ILE A 201 0.39 15.24 13.68
C ILE A 201 -0.98 14.85 14.24
N THR A 202 -1.75 15.82 14.75
CA THR A 202 -3.07 15.59 15.36
C THR A 202 -4.00 14.84 14.38
N LYS A 203 -4.17 15.36 13.15
CA LYS A 203 -5.05 14.74 12.15
C LYS A 203 -4.61 13.33 11.75
N THR A 204 -3.30 13.06 11.67
CA THR A 204 -2.80 11.74 11.30
C THR A 204 -3.01 10.74 12.44
N ARG A 205 -2.77 11.15 13.70
CA ARG A 205 -3.06 10.37 14.90
C ARG A 205 -4.54 10.00 14.96
N ASP A 206 -5.44 10.98 14.86
CA ASP A 206 -6.89 10.79 15.01
C ASP A 206 -7.48 9.93 13.87
N SER A 207 -7.05 10.19 12.63
CA SER A 207 -7.46 9.40 11.47
C SER A 207 -6.99 7.95 11.56
N MET A 208 -5.81 7.71 12.15
CA MET A 208 -5.25 6.36 12.24
C MET A 208 -5.76 5.59 13.47
N ALA A 209 -6.08 6.27 14.57
CA ALA A 209 -6.85 5.69 15.67
C ALA A 209 -8.21 5.16 15.18
N THR A 210 -8.98 6.01 14.49
CA THR A 210 -10.27 5.64 13.88
C THR A 210 -10.12 4.47 12.90
N PHE A 211 -9.08 4.47 12.05
CA PHE A 211 -8.83 3.37 11.12
C PHE A 211 -8.53 2.06 11.84
N LYS A 212 -7.63 2.07 12.83
CA LYS A 212 -7.21 0.90 13.60
C LYS A 212 -8.37 0.28 14.37
N GLU A 213 -9.21 1.11 14.99
CA GLU A 213 -10.41 0.66 15.70
C GLU A 213 -11.38 -0.04 14.74
N ARG A 214 -11.75 0.63 13.63
CA ARG A 214 -12.72 0.11 12.66
C ARG A 214 -12.28 -1.17 11.96
N THR A 215 -10.98 -1.33 11.69
CA THR A 215 -10.43 -2.46 10.93
C THR A 215 -9.89 -3.58 11.79
N GLY A 216 -9.65 -3.33 13.08
CA GLY A 216 -8.93 -4.28 13.94
C GLY A 216 -7.44 -4.41 13.59
N TRP A 217 -6.84 -3.45 12.87
CA TRP A 217 -5.44 -3.46 12.38
C TRP A 217 -4.40 -3.95 13.41
N CYS A 218 -4.55 -3.51 14.67
CA CYS A 218 -3.64 -3.89 15.77
C CYS A 218 -3.94 -5.24 16.44
N LYS A 219 -4.91 -6.00 15.92
CA LYS A 219 -5.28 -7.35 16.38
C LYS A 219 -4.94 -8.43 15.35
N SER A 220 -4.50 -8.03 14.15
CA SER A 220 -4.19 -8.90 13.02
C SER A 220 -2.70 -9.05 12.72
N ASN A 221 -1.84 -8.29 13.42
CA ASN A 221 -0.38 -8.24 13.24
C ASN A 221 0.37 -8.91 14.41
#